data_AF-A0A376FBV1-F1
#
_entry.id   AF-A0A376FBV1-F1
#
_cell.length_a   1.000
_cell.length_b   1.000
_cell.length_c   1.000
_cell.angle_alpha   90.00
_cell.angle_beta   90.00
_cell.angle_gamma   90.00
#
_symmetry.space_group_name_H-M   'P 1'
#
loop_
_entity.id
_entity.type
_entity.pdbx_description
1 polymer ?
#
loop_
_entity_poly.entity_id
_entity_poly.type
_entity_poly.pdbx_seq_one_letter_code
_entity_poly.pdbx_strand_id
1 'polypeptide(L)'
;MGQREEELRMLSDQVLDSLKGLPQDGQERQVTISVGGDNHGSIHVGSVVNITSAPPRKRELHEMESRELAGIRRDLLSKSKDAKWRCYFNVPVILLFGLMFLAFGFALWNIYLLYNYGAKASLLVLDEKTFFMYLSWALAVTFSGKRMDKIRRVENRIIQENQSTIDAIDVILRRRSF
;
A
#
# COMPACT_ATOMS: atom_id res chain seq x y z
N MET A 1 -19.79 33.53 34.74
CA MET A 1 -18.88 33.76 33.60
C MET A 1 -18.16 32.45 33.33
N GLY A 2 -18.15 32.01 32.08
CA GLY A 2 -17.59 30.71 31.71
C GLY A 2 -16.08 30.80 31.53
N GLN A 3 -15.36 29.71 31.79
CA GLN A 3 -13.90 29.59 31.61
C GLN A 3 -13.43 30.06 30.22
N ARG A 4 -14.27 29.82 29.19
CA ARG A 4 -14.04 30.27 27.81
C ARG A 4 -14.08 31.80 27.63
N GLU A 5 -14.94 32.51 28.35
CA GLU A 5 -15.02 33.98 28.26
C GLU A 5 -13.77 34.63 28.84
N GLU A 6 -13.22 34.04 29.89
CA GLU A 6 -12.00 34.51 30.56
C GLU A 6 -10.76 34.28 29.69
N GLU A 7 -10.65 33.11 29.04
CA GLU A 7 -9.60 32.81 28.06
C GLU A 7 -9.65 33.75 26.84
N LEU A 8 -10.84 34.00 26.30
CA LEU A 8 -11.04 34.94 25.18
C LEU A 8 -10.64 36.37 25.57
N ARG A 9 -10.95 36.77 26.81
CA ARG A 9 -10.58 38.08 27.32
C ARG A 9 -9.07 38.22 27.47
N MET A 10 -8.39 37.22 28.03
CA MET A 10 -6.92 37.20 28.11
C MET A 10 -6.26 37.26 26.74
N LEU A 11 -6.78 36.53 25.75
CA LEU A 11 -6.26 36.57 24.39
C LEU A 11 -6.44 37.96 23.75
N SER A 12 -7.62 38.58 23.95
CA SER A 12 -7.89 39.94 23.48
C SER A 12 -6.93 40.96 24.10
N ASP A 13 -6.67 40.86 25.40
CA ASP A 13 -5.76 41.77 26.10
C ASP A 13 -4.32 41.61 25.60
N GLN A 14 -3.87 40.36 25.35
CA GLN A 14 -2.54 40.08 24.79
C GLN A 14 -2.37 40.64 23.36
N VAL A 15 -3.41 40.54 22.53
CA VAL A 15 -3.42 41.11 21.18
C VAL A 15 -3.40 42.63 21.25
N LEU A 16 -4.21 43.25 22.13
CA LEU A 16 -4.24 44.69 22.32
C LEU A 16 -2.90 45.24 22.80
N ASP A 17 -2.24 44.58 23.74
CA ASP A 17 -0.91 45.00 24.20
C ASP A 17 0.15 44.89 23.12
N SER A 18 0.07 43.86 22.27
CA SER A 18 0.95 43.73 21.10
C SER A 18 0.70 44.83 20.06
N LEU A 19 -0.56 45.24 19.88
CA LEU A 19 -0.93 46.34 18.97
C LEU A 19 -0.50 47.71 19.48
N LYS A 20 -0.56 47.96 20.80
CA LYS A 20 -0.09 49.22 21.41
C LYS A 20 1.40 49.48 21.20
N GLY A 21 2.20 48.42 21.03
CA GLY A 21 3.63 48.51 20.74
C GLY A 21 3.97 48.92 19.31
N LEU A 22 2.98 49.01 18.41
CA LEU A 22 3.20 49.38 17.01
C LEU A 22 3.14 50.92 16.81
N PRO A 23 3.99 51.48 15.93
CA PRO A 23 3.94 52.91 15.59
C PRO A 23 2.59 53.36 15.01
N GLN A 24 2.07 54.50 15.48
CA GLN A 24 0.78 55.07 15.10
C GLN A 24 0.90 56.04 13.92
N ASP A 25 1.35 55.53 12.77
CA ASP A 25 1.75 56.37 11.62
C ASP A 25 0.59 56.65 10.64
N GLY A 26 -0.64 56.23 10.99
CA GLY A 26 -1.83 56.35 10.14
C GLY A 26 -1.88 55.38 8.94
N GLN A 27 -0.89 54.49 8.78
CA GLN A 27 -0.88 53.49 7.73
C GLN A 27 -1.65 52.22 8.14
N GLU A 28 -2.39 51.64 7.20
CA GLU A 28 -3.03 50.34 7.37
C GLU A 28 -1.96 49.25 7.59
N ARG A 29 -2.22 48.35 8.54
CA ARG A 29 -1.32 47.24 8.88
C ARG A 29 -2.10 45.93 8.89
N GLN A 30 -1.47 44.90 8.34
CA GLN A 30 -1.98 43.54 8.39
C GLN A 30 -1.32 42.80 9.56
N VAL A 31 -2.13 42.20 10.42
CA VAL A 31 -1.69 41.34 11.53
C VAL A 31 -1.96 39.89 11.14
N THR A 32 -0.97 39.02 11.31
CA THR A 32 -1.15 37.58 11.15
C THR A 32 -1.02 36.91 12.51
N ILE A 33 -2.09 36.26 12.95
CA ILE A 33 -2.14 35.51 14.21
C ILE A 33 -1.98 34.03 13.84
N SER A 34 -0.89 33.41 14.28
CA SER A 34 -0.67 31.97 14.13
C SER A 34 -1.27 31.22 15.32
N VAL A 35 -2.21 30.33 15.06
CA VAL A 35 -2.83 29.47 16.07
C VAL A 35 -2.12 28.12 16.06
N GLY A 36 -1.57 27.70 17.20
CA GLY A 36 -0.98 26.38 17.42
C GLY A 36 -1.92 25.43 18.17
N GLY A 37 -1.60 24.14 18.18
CA GLY A 37 -2.39 23.09 18.86
C GLY A 37 -3.23 22.25 17.91
N ASP A 38 -4.32 21.66 18.41
CA ASP A 38 -5.17 20.71 17.66
C ASP A 38 -5.87 21.37 16.45
N ASN A 39 -6.16 22.67 16.53
CA ASN A 39 -6.73 23.48 15.45
C ASN A 39 -5.72 24.53 14.96
N HIS A 40 -4.65 24.05 14.35
CA HIS A 40 -3.63 24.88 13.74
C HIS A 40 -4.17 25.69 12.55
N GLY A 41 -3.67 26.93 12.40
CA GLY A 41 -4.10 27.82 11.32
C GLY A 41 -3.53 29.23 11.44
N SER A 42 -3.85 30.08 10.46
CA SER A 42 -3.52 31.51 10.50
C SER A 42 -4.77 32.36 10.34
N ILE A 43 -4.87 33.39 11.17
CA ILE A 43 -5.88 34.44 11.04
C ILE A 43 -5.16 35.68 10.54
N HIS A 44 -5.52 36.13 9.35
CA HIS A 44 -5.04 37.38 8.80
C HIS A 44 -6.08 38.47 9.06
N VAL A 45 -5.68 39.52 9.77
CA VAL A 45 -6.51 40.67 10.15
C VAL A 45 -5.95 41.91 9.47
N GLY A 46 -6.70 42.45 8.51
CA GLY A 46 -6.39 43.71 7.79
C GLY A 46 -7.70 44.42 7.44
N SER A 47 -7.88 44.84 6.19
CA SER A 47 -9.19 45.35 5.71
C SER A 47 -10.29 44.27 5.70
N VAL A 48 -9.88 43.00 5.63
CA VAL A 48 -10.74 41.82 5.69
C VAL A 48 -10.13 40.82 6.68
N VAL A 49 -10.99 40.08 7.40
CA VAL A 49 -10.56 38.97 8.25
C VAL A 49 -10.60 37.69 7.44
N ASN A 50 -9.44 37.06 7.23
CA ASN A 50 -9.35 35.77 6.55
C ASN A 50 -8.83 34.69 7.51
N ILE A 51 -9.64 33.65 7.72
CA ILE A 51 -9.32 32.52 8.60
C ILE A 51 -8.92 31.35 7.71
N THR A 52 -7.62 31.02 7.70
CA THR A 52 -7.10 29.85 6.99
C THR A 52 -6.94 28.70 7.99
N SER A 53 -7.93 27.81 8.02
CA SER A 53 -7.86 26.54 8.75
C SER A 53 -6.78 25.67 8.09
N ALA A 54 -5.85 25.13 8.87
CA ALA A 54 -4.92 24.17 8.32
C ALA A 54 -5.65 22.86 7.95
N PRO A 55 -5.17 22.13 6.92
CA PRO A 55 -5.75 20.84 6.59
C PRO A 55 -5.68 19.91 7.81
N PRO A 56 -6.74 19.13 8.09
CA PRO A 56 -6.73 18.24 9.24
C PRO A 56 -5.53 17.30 9.15
N ARG A 57 -4.70 17.29 10.19
CA ARG A 57 -3.54 16.41 10.30
C ARG A 57 -4.04 14.96 10.23
N LYS A 58 -3.42 14.12 9.40
CA LYS A 58 -3.67 12.68 9.44
C LYS A 58 -3.26 12.18 10.83
N ARG A 59 -4.24 11.70 11.60
CA ARG A 59 -4.02 11.10 12.92
C ARG A 59 -3.00 9.99 12.80
N GLU A 60 -2.05 9.96 13.72
CA GLU A 60 -1.06 8.90 13.78
C GLU A 60 -1.66 7.63 14.42
N LEU A 61 -1.08 6.46 14.15
CA LEU A 61 -1.61 5.17 14.65
C LEU A 61 -1.83 5.16 16.18
N HIS A 62 -1.00 5.88 16.93
CA HIS A 62 -1.07 5.95 18.39
C HIS A 62 -2.20 6.86 18.92
N GLU A 63 -2.74 7.75 18.08
CA GLU A 63 -3.84 8.68 18.40
C GLU A 63 -5.21 8.10 18.02
N MET A 64 -5.24 7.06 17.18
CA MET A 64 -6.47 6.42 16.72
C MET A 64 -7.18 5.64 17.83
N GLU A 65 -8.51 5.53 17.75
CA GLU A 65 -9.31 4.76 18.71
C GLU A 65 -9.06 3.25 18.54
N SER A 66 -9.14 2.47 19.62
CA SER A 66 -8.90 1.01 19.58
C SER A 66 -9.84 0.28 18.59
N ARG A 67 -11.08 0.76 18.42
CA ARG A 67 -12.03 0.21 17.45
C ARG A 67 -11.62 0.46 16.00
N GLU A 68 -11.09 1.64 15.71
CA GLU A 68 -10.55 2.00 14.38
C GLU A 68 -9.31 1.15 14.07
N LEU A 69 -8.39 1.02 15.02
CA LEU A 69 -7.19 0.18 14.93
C LEU A 69 -7.55 -1.30 14.66
N ALA A 70 -8.55 -1.84 15.36
CA ALA A 70 -9.04 -3.20 15.12
C ALA A 70 -9.66 -3.35 13.72
N GLY A 71 -10.34 -2.32 13.21
CA GLY A 71 -10.87 -2.27 11.84
C GLY A 71 -9.75 -2.31 10.80
N ILE A 72 -8.73 -1.45 10.96
CA ILE A 72 -7.55 -1.39 10.09
C ILE A 72 -6.81 -2.73 10.11
N ARG A 73 -6.63 -3.35 11.28
CA ARG A 73 -6.01 -4.68 11.41
C ARG A 73 -6.73 -5.72 10.57
N ARG A 74 -8.07 -5.78 10.62
CA ARG A 74 -8.85 -6.75 9.83
C ARG A 74 -8.70 -6.51 8.33
N ASP A 75 -8.69 -5.26 7.89
CA ASP A 75 -8.48 -4.90 6.49
C ASP A 75 -7.06 -5.25 6.00
N LEU A 76 -6.04 -5.03 6.84
CA LEU A 76 -4.67 -5.45 6.51
C LEU A 76 -4.54 -6.99 6.43
N LEU A 77 -5.23 -7.71 7.31
CA LEU A 77 -5.27 -9.17 7.28
C LEU A 77 -5.96 -9.70 6.02
N SER A 78 -7.09 -9.11 5.60
CA SER A 78 -7.75 -9.50 4.35
C SER A 78 -6.86 -9.21 3.14
N LYS A 79 -6.24 -8.01 3.07
CA LYS A 79 -5.29 -7.65 2.01
C LYS A 79 -4.09 -8.59 1.94
N SER A 80 -3.56 -9.01 3.10
CA SER A 80 -2.47 -9.99 3.17
C SER A 80 -2.91 -11.36 2.63
N LYS A 81 -4.13 -11.79 2.96
CA LYS A 81 -4.71 -13.04 2.43
C LYS A 81 -4.91 -12.97 0.91
N ASP A 82 -5.42 -11.85 0.41
CA ASP A 82 -5.63 -11.64 -1.02
C ASP A 82 -4.29 -11.60 -1.79
N ALA A 83 -3.28 -10.93 -1.24
CA ALA A 83 -1.93 -10.91 -1.80
C ALA A 83 -1.32 -12.32 -1.87
N LYS A 84 -1.50 -13.14 -0.81
CA LYS A 84 -1.10 -14.56 -0.83
C LYS A 84 -1.84 -15.33 -1.92
N TRP A 85 -3.15 -15.13 -2.05
CA TRP A 85 -3.95 -15.78 -3.10
C TRP A 85 -3.46 -15.43 -4.49
N ARG A 86 -3.18 -14.15 -4.76
CA ARG A 86 -2.58 -13.72 -6.02
C ARG A 86 -1.24 -14.40 -6.23
N CYS A 87 -0.35 -14.43 -5.23
CA CYS A 87 0.95 -15.10 -5.31
C CYS A 87 0.87 -16.57 -5.82
N TYR A 88 -0.19 -17.31 -5.46
CA TYR A 88 -0.44 -18.69 -5.91
C TYR A 88 -1.28 -18.79 -7.20
N PHE A 89 -2.31 -17.97 -7.35
CA PHE A 89 -3.24 -18.00 -8.49
C PHE A 89 -3.00 -16.81 -9.42
N ASN A 90 -1.91 -16.87 -10.16
CA ASN A 90 -1.59 -15.89 -11.20
C ASN A 90 -1.49 -16.54 -12.59
N VAL A 91 -1.72 -15.74 -13.63
CA VAL A 91 -1.61 -16.15 -15.03
C VAL A 91 -0.30 -16.89 -15.35
N PRO A 92 0.90 -16.46 -14.89
CA PRO A 92 2.14 -17.19 -15.18
C PRO A 92 2.19 -18.57 -14.49
N VAL A 93 1.53 -18.73 -13.34
CA VAL A 93 1.46 -20.02 -12.64
C VAL A 93 0.61 -20.99 -13.44
N ILE A 94 -0.57 -20.56 -13.88
CA ILE A 94 -1.46 -21.36 -14.74
C ILE A 94 -0.75 -21.75 -16.03
N LEU A 95 -0.04 -20.81 -16.66
CA LEU A 95 0.67 -21.05 -17.91
C LEU A 95 1.83 -22.04 -17.72
N LEU A 96 2.57 -21.94 -16.60
CA LEU A 96 3.65 -22.88 -16.28
C LEU A 96 3.11 -24.29 -16.00
N PHE A 97 2.01 -24.42 -15.23
CA PHE A 97 1.35 -25.71 -15.05
C PHE A 97 0.85 -26.29 -16.37
N GLY A 98 0.24 -25.47 -17.24
CA GLY A 98 -0.19 -25.89 -18.57
C GLY A 98 0.97 -26.41 -19.44
N LEU A 99 2.11 -25.71 -19.42
CA LEU A 99 3.33 -26.16 -20.12
C LEU A 99 3.88 -27.48 -19.56
N MET A 100 3.81 -27.69 -18.24
CA MET A 100 4.21 -28.97 -17.63
C MET A 100 3.25 -30.10 -18.01
N PHE A 101 1.94 -29.87 -17.97
CA PHE A 101 0.95 -30.88 -18.38
C PHE A 101 1.11 -31.24 -19.86
N LEU A 102 1.38 -30.27 -20.73
CA LEU A 102 1.69 -30.51 -22.13
C LEU A 102 2.95 -31.36 -22.30
N ALA A 103 4.03 -31.04 -21.59
CA ALA A 103 5.27 -31.82 -21.64
C ALA A 103 5.05 -33.26 -21.12
N PHE A 104 4.30 -33.41 -20.03
CA PHE A 104 3.98 -34.72 -19.46
C PHE A 104 3.09 -35.55 -20.40
N GLY A 105 2.04 -34.95 -20.95
CA GLY A 105 1.18 -35.60 -21.94
C GLY A 105 1.94 -36.00 -23.21
N PHE A 106 2.84 -35.13 -23.68
CA PHE A 106 3.72 -35.42 -24.82
C PHE A 106 4.66 -36.60 -24.53
N ALA A 107 5.24 -36.67 -23.33
CA ALA A 107 6.08 -37.79 -22.93
C ALA A 107 5.29 -39.11 -22.88
N LEU A 108 4.11 -39.11 -22.23
CA LEU A 108 3.24 -40.29 -22.18
C LEU A 108 2.79 -40.74 -23.57
N TRP A 109 2.44 -39.79 -24.44
CA TRP A 109 2.06 -40.08 -25.82
C TRP A 109 3.21 -40.73 -26.60
N ASN A 110 4.44 -40.24 -26.43
CA ASN A 110 5.61 -40.85 -27.08
C ASN A 110 5.90 -42.26 -26.55
N ILE A 111 5.74 -42.49 -25.24
CA ILE A 111 5.88 -43.83 -24.66
C ILE A 111 4.83 -44.78 -25.25
N TYR A 112 3.58 -44.33 -25.37
CA TYR A 112 2.50 -45.10 -25.99
C TYR A 112 2.80 -45.44 -27.45
N LEU A 113 3.27 -44.47 -28.23
CA LEU A 113 3.63 -44.67 -29.63
C LEU A 113 4.80 -45.66 -29.78
N LEU A 114 5.82 -45.53 -28.92
CA LEU A 114 6.96 -46.43 -28.92
C LEU A 114 6.53 -47.88 -28.61
N TYR A 115 5.62 -48.07 -27.65
CA TYR A 115 5.13 -49.39 -27.24
C TYR A 115 4.28 -50.08 -28.32
N ASN A 116 3.38 -49.34 -28.98
CA ASN A 116 2.40 -49.94 -29.91
C ASN A 116 2.86 -49.94 -31.37
N TYR A 117 3.68 -48.97 -31.78
CA TYR A 117 4.02 -48.72 -33.19
C TYR A 117 5.54 -48.72 -33.46
N GLY A 118 6.36 -48.95 -32.42
CA GLY A 118 7.81 -49.04 -32.51
C GLY A 118 8.52 -47.67 -32.67
N ALA A 119 9.86 -47.71 -32.72
CA ALA A 119 10.71 -46.52 -32.65
C ALA A 119 10.52 -45.50 -33.79
N LYS A 120 10.04 -45.93 -34.96
CA LYS A 120 9.85 -45.06 -36.13
C LYS A 120 8.61 -44.16 -36.03
N ALA A 121 7.67 -44.49 -35.15
CA ALA A 121 6.45 -43.70 -34.93
C ALA A 121 6.62 -42.63 -33.84
N SER A 122 7.75 -42.62 -33.11
CA SER A 122 7.99 -41.64 -32.05
C SER A 122 8.31 -40.27 -32.63
N LEU A 123 7.66 -39.24 -32.09
CA LEU A 123 7.91 -37.83 -32.42
C LEU A 123 9.21 -37.29 -31.78
N LEU A 124 9.95 -38.14 -31.07
CA LEU A 124 11.25 -37.81 -30.47
C LEU A 124 12.42 -37.90 -31.45
N VAL A 125 12.19 -38.30 -32.71
CA VAL A 125 13.20 -38.17 -33.75
C VAL A 125 13.55 -36.68 -33.87
N LEU A 126 14.81 -36.35 -33.55
CA LEU A 126 15.34 -34.99 -33.63
C LEU A 126 15.40 -34.56 -35.11
N ASP A 127 14.31 -33.94 -35.54
CA ASP A 127 14.23 -33.18 -36.79
C ASP A 127 14.37 -31.67 -36.48
N GLU A 128 14.68 -30.89 -37.51
CA GLU A 128 14.86 -29.44 -37.42
C GLU A 128 13.62 -28.75 -36.81
N LYS A 129 12.41 -29.27 -37.13
CA LYS A 129 11.13 -28.81 -36.58
C LYS A 129 10.99 -29.10 -35.08
N THR A 130 11.43 -30.28 -34.64
CA THR A 130 11.37 -30.69 -33.23
C THR A 130 12.30 -29.83 -32.37
N PHE A 131 13.46 -29.43 -32.92
CA PHE A 131 14.39 -28.52 -32.25
C PHE A 131 13.77 -27.15 -31.95
N PHE A 132 13.14 -26.50 -32.94
CA PHE A 132 12.49 -25.20 -32.73
C PHE A 132 11.32 -25.28 -31.73
N MET A 133 10.61 -26.41 -31.68
CA MET A 133 9.55 -26.65 -30.69
C MET A 133 10.11 -26.66 -29.25
N TYR A 134 11.20 -27.40 -29.00
CA TYR A 134 11.85 -27.42 -27.69
C TYR A 134 12.43 -26.07 -27.30
N LEU A 135 13.06 -25.36 -28.25
CA LEU A 135 13.61 -24.03 -28.01
C LEU A 135 12.49 -23.04 -27.62
N SER A 136 11.38 -23.03 -28.36
CA SER A 136 10.20 -22.21 -28.05
C SER A 136 9.62 -22.55 -26.67
N TRP A 137 9.49 -23.84 -26.35
CA TRP A 137 9.02 -24.29 -25.04
C TRP A 137 9.94 -23.85 -23.90
N ALA A 138 11.26 -24.00 -24.05
CA ALA A 138 12.24 -23.58 -23.06
C ALA A 138 12.19 -22.05 -22.84
N LEU A 139 12.03 -21.27 -23.90
CA LEU A 139 11.84 -19.82 -23.81
C LEU A 139 10.52 -19.46 -23.10
N ALA A 140 9.42 -20.17 -23.38
CA ALA A 140 8.14 -19.95 -22.73
C ALA A 140 8.17 -20.28 -21.22
N VAL A 141 8.84 -21.38 -20.83
CA VAL A 141 9.02 -21.76 -19.42
C VAL A 141 9.87 -20.74 -18.68
N THR A 142 11.01 -20.34 -19.25
CA THR A 142 11.91 -19.37 -18.61
C THR A 142 11.27 -17.98 -18.49
N PHE A 143 10.53 -17.53 -19.50
CA PHE A 143 9.79 -16.28 -19.45
C PHE A 143 8.70 -16.31 -18.36
N SER A 144 7.93 -17.40 -18.29
CA SER A 144 6.88 -17.61 -17.30
C SER A 144 7.42 -17.66 -15.88
N GLY A 145 8.54 -18.37 -15.67
CA GLY A 145 9.25 -18.42 -14.39
C GLY A 145 9.71 -17.03 -13.94
N LYS A 146 10.38 -16.27 -14.81
CA LYS A 146 10.82 -14.90 -14.49
C LYS A 146 9.66 -13.96 -14.15
N ARG A 147 8.56 -14.04 -14.90
CA ARG A 147 7.33 -13.27 -14.65
C ARG A 147 6.71 -13.64 -13.29
N MET A 148 6.64 -14.94 -12.98
CA MET A 148 6.15 -15.44 -11.69
C MET A 148 7.00 -14.90 -10.55
N ASP A 149 8.33 -15.01 -10.63
CA ASP A 149 9.25 -14.51 -9.60
C ASP A 149 9.09 -13.01 -9.36
N LYS A 150 8.93 -12.23 -10.43
CA LYS A 150 8.69 -10.79 -10.31
C LYS A 150 7.41 -10.50 -9.51
N ILE A 151 6.31 -11.18 -9.83
CA ILE A 151 5.04 -10.98 -9.12
C ILE A 151 5.16 -11.43 -7.66
N ARG A 152 5.77 -12.60 -7.42
CA ARG A 152 5.99 -13.10 -6.05
C ARG A 152 6.79 -12.13 -5.19
N ARG A 153 7.83 -11.50 -5.75
CA ARG A 153 8.63 -10.48 -5.01
C ARG A 153 7.81 -9.26 -4.62
N VAL A 154 6.96 -8.77 -5.54
CA VAL A 154 6.08 -7.61 -5.27
C VAL A 154 5.05 -7.96 -4.20
N GLU A 155 4.34 -9.08 -4.36
CA GLU A 155 3.32 -9.52 -3.39
C GLU A 155 3.93 -9.83 -2.02
N ASN A 156 5.11 -10.47 -1.97
CA ASN A 156 5.79 -10.73 -0.71
C ASN A 156 6.21 -9.45 0.03
N ARG A 157 6.60 -8.39 -0.71
CA ARG A 157 6.89 -7.09 -0.11
C ARG A 157 5.63 -6.49 0.52
N ILE A 158 4.50 -6.52 -0.20
CA ILE A 158 3.21 -6.02 0.31
C ILE A 158 2.78 -6.80 1.57
N ILE A 159 2.95 -8.12 1.56
CA ILE A 159 2.66 -8.97 2.72
C ILE A 159 3.54 -8.57 3.91
N GLN A 160 4.83 -8.32 3.69
CA GLN A 160 5.77 -7.93 4.74
C GLN A 160 5.47 -6.54 5.31
N GLU A 161 5.16 -5.55 4.46
CA GLU A 161 4.76 -4.19 4.88
C GLU A 161 3.43 -4.18 5.65
N ASN A 162 2.46 -4.99 5.20
CA ASN A 162 1.21 -5.15 5.93
C ASN A 162 1.44 -5.84 7.27
N GLN A 163 2.32 -6.84 7.34
CA GLN A 163 2.63 -7.55 8.58
C GLN A 163 3.30 -6.63 9.61
N SER A 164 4.27 -5.82 9.20
CA SER A 164 4.92 -4.88 10.13
C SER A 164 3.93 -3.85 10.69
N THR A 165 2.97 -3.41 9.87
CA THR A 165 1.91 -2.49 10.31
C THR A 165 0.93 -3.18 11.28
N ILE A 166 0.56 -4.44 11.00
CA ILE A 166 -0.25 -5.25 11.92
C ILE A 166 0.46 -5.43 13.26
N ASP A 167 1.76 -5.74 13.25
CA ASP A 167 2.54 -5.93 14.47
C ASP A 167 2.59 -4.64 15.31
N ALA A 168 2.73 -3.47 14.66
CA ALA A 168 2.67 -2.17 15.33
C ALA A 168 1.28 -1.91 15.96
N ILE A 169 0.20 -2.21 15.24
CA ILE A 169 -1.17 -2.10 15.76
C ILE A 169 -1.38 -3.06 16.94
N ASP A 170 -0.90 -4.29 16.86
CA ASP A 170 -1.05 -5.29 17.91
C ASP A 170 -0.30 -4.89 19.19
N VAL A 171 0.87 -4.24 19.07
CA VAL A 171 1.57 -3.66 20.23
C VAL A 171 0.74 -2.55 20.88
N ILE A 172 0.13 -1.65 20.08
CA ILE A 172 -0.71 -0.55 20.59
C ILE A 172 -1.96 -1.11 21.29
N LEU A 173 -2.67 -2.05 20.66
CA LEU A 173 -3.87 -2.68 21.22
C LEU A 173 -3.54 -3.43 22.52
N ARG A 174 -2.45 -4.20 22.55
CA ARG A 174 -1.99 -4.92 23.74
C ARG A 174 -1.68 -3.96 24.90
N ARG A 175 -1.01 -2.82 24.62
CA ARG A 175 -0.76 -1.78 25.64
C ARG A 175 -2.04 -1.16 26.19
N ARG A 176 -3.11 -1.13 25.40
CA ARG A 176 -4.43 -0.63 25.78
C ARG A 176 -5.35 -1.71 26.37
N SER A 177 -4.82 -2.89 26.70
CA SER A 177 -5.57 -4.04 27.22
C SER A 177 -6.79 -4.41 26.38
N PHE A 178 -6.64 -4.33 25.05
CA PHE A 178 -7.67 -4.64 24.05
C PHE A 178 -7.31 -5.86 23.21
#